data_AF-A0A6L4ZLP5-F1
#
_entry.id   AF-A0A6L4ZLP5-F1
#
_cell.length_a   1.000
_cell.length_b   1.000
_cell.length_c   1.000
_cell.angle_alpha   90.00
_cell.angle_beta   90.00
_cell.angle_gamma   90.00
#
_symmetry.space_group_name_H-M   'P 1'
#
loop_
_entity.id
_entity.type
_entity.pdbx_description
1 polymer ?
#
loop_
_entity_poly.entity_id
_entity_poly.type
_entity_poly.pdbx_seq_one_letter_code
_entity_poly.pdbx_strand_id
1 'polypeptide(L)'
;MAIALTELGAISERRIERLVNPDLSELPAFLTPEPGTCSGFMIAQVMAVALQAENKILSHPASVDSLPTSANKEDHVSMGMTSALKLKTIVENLEIILATELLVAAQALDFLLPLKPGQGVLKAYQQIRTEVPFIKEDVVLANLVAKMQRLLPKLAS
;
A
#
# COMPACT_ATOMS: atom_id res chain seq x y z
N MET A 1 1.95 -14.63 10.89
CA MET A 1 1.28 -13.42 10.37
C MET A 1 2.20 -12.50 9.59
N ALA A 2 3.35 -12.07 10.13
CA ALA A 2 4.27 -11.13 9.45
C ALA A 2 4.59 -11.48 7.98
N ILE A 3 4.99 -12.72 7.72
CA ILE A 3 5.28 -13.22 6.37
C ILE A 3 4.06 -13.10 5.45
N ALA A 4 2.88 -13.52 5.93
CA ALA A 4 1.65 -13.51 5.13
C ALA A 4 1.20 -12.08 4.76
N LEU A 5 1.28 -11.14 5.70
CA LEU A 5 0.92 -9.73 5.45
C LEU A 5 1.95 -9.04 4.53
N THR A 6 3.22 -9.42 4.65
CA THR A 6 4.26 -8.95 3.73
C THR A 6 3.97 -9.43 2.31
N GLU A 7 3.50 -10.65 2.11
CA GLU A 7 3.13 -11.14 0.77
C GLU A 7 1.92 -10.41 0.20
N LEU A 8 0.94 -10.05 1.04
CA LEU A 8 -0.20 -9.22 0.62
C LEU A 8 0.27 -7.84 0.13
N GLY A 9 1.25 -7.24 0.79
CA GLY A 9 1.91 -6.01 0.35
C GLY A 9 2.65 -6.20 -0.98
N ALA A 10 3.34 -7.33 -1.16
CA ALA A 10 4.08 -7.63 -2.38
C ALA A 10 3.17 -7.63 -3.62
N ILE A 11 2.04 -8.34 -3.54
CA ILE A 11 1.12 -8.43 -4.66
C ILE A 11 0.38 -7.10 -4.92
N SER A 12 0.07 -6.34 -3.86
CA SER A 12 -0.52 -5.01 -3.98
C SER A 12 0.42 -4.04 -4.70
N GLU A 13 1.70 -4.03 -4.32
CA GLU A 13 2.72 -3.20 -4.96
C GLU A 13 2.90 -3.58 -6.44
N ARG A 14 2.90 -4.87 -6.79
CA ARG A 14 2.92 -5.29 -8.21
C ARG A 14 1.71 -4.81 -9.00
N ARG A 15 0.53 -4.66 -8.37
CA ARG A 15 -0.66 -4.07 -9.03
C ARG A 15 -0.52 -2.56 -9.20
N ILE A 16 0.09 -1.86 -8.23
CA ILE A 16 0.44 -0.44 -8.38
C ILE A 16 1.35 -0.26 -9.61
N GLU A 17 2.43 -1.07 -9.71
CA GLU A 17 3.35 -1.02 -10.84
C GLU A 17 2.61 -1.23 -12.18
N ARG A 18 1.75 -2.25 -12.26
CA ARG A 18 0.98 -2.51 -13.49
C ARG A 18 0.12 -1.33 -13.90
N LEU A 19 -0.45 -0.57 -12.96
CA LEU A 19 -1.33 0.56 -13.26
C LEU A 19 -0.55 1.79 -13.74
N VAL A 20 0.59 2.09 -13.12
CA VAL A 20 1.39 3.27 -13.45
C VAL A 20 2.28 3.07 -14.69
N ASN A 21 2.53 1.83 -15.07
CA ASN A 21 3.38 1.48 -16.20
C ASN A 21 2.57 1.46 -17.52
N PRO A 22 2.86 2.36 -18.48
CA PRO A 22 2.09 2.46 -19.72
C PRO A 22 2.17 1.20 -20.60
N ASP A 23 3.27 0.44 -20.53
CA ASP A 23 3.45 -0.79 -21.29
C ASP A 23 2.58 -1.94 -20.75
N LEU A 24 2.06 -1.81 -19.53
CA LEU A 24 1.27 -2.82 -18.85
C LEU A 24 -0.20 -2.44 -18.66
N SER A 25 -0.50 -1.14 -18.55
CA SER A 25 -1.85 -0.63 -18.29
C SER A 25 -2.59 -0.18 -19.54
N GLU A 26 -1.89 0.13 -20.63
CA GLU A 26 -2.44 0.86 -21.79
C GLU A 26 -3.05 2.23 -21.42
N LEU A 27 -2.66 2.78 -20.26
CA LEU A 27 -3.05 4.10 -19.75
C LEU A 27 -1.88 5.09 -19.88
N PRO A 28 -2.13 6.41 -19.75
CA PRO A 28 -1.06 7.39 -19.70
C PRO A 28 -0.02 7.05 -18.64
N ALA A 29 1.26 7.24 -18.97
CA ALA A 29 2.38 6.94 -18.07
C ALA A 29 2.18 7.62 -16.71
N PHE A 30 2.33 6.85 -15.63
CA PHE A 30 2.14 7.30 -14.25
C PHE A 30 0.78 7.93 -13.94
N LEU A 31 -0.24 7.67 -14.78
CA LEU A 31 -1.62 8.15 -14.64
C LEU A 31 -1.72 9.69 -14.57
N THR A 32 -0.89 10.39 -15.35
CA THR A 32 -0.98 11.84 -15.55
C THR A 32 -1.62 12.20 -16.91
N PRO A 33 -2.48 13.24 -16.99
CA PRO A 33 -2.97 13.76 -18.26
C PRO A 33 -1.86 14.38 -19.13
N GLU A 34 -0.81 14.91 -18.51
CA GLU A 34 0.31 15.59 -19.17
C GLU A 34 1.64 14.89 -18.87
N PRO A 35 1.95 13.79 -19.56
CA PRO A 35 3.23 13.11 -19.40
C PRO A 35 4.38 14.01 -19.87
N GLY A 36 5.41 14.14 -19.03
CA GLY A 36 6.63 14.93 -19.31
C GLY A 36 6.71 16.24 -18.54
N THR A 37 5.57 16.86 -18.20
CA THR A 37 5.52 18.03 -17.29
C THR A 37 5.17 17.61 -15.87
N CYS A 38 4.26 16.64 -15.72
CA CYS A 38 3.86 16.08 -14.43
C CYS A 38 4.42 14.67 -14.24
N SER A 39 4.84 14.36 -13.01
CA SER A 39 5.33 13.04 -12.62
C SER A 39 4.21 12.07 -12.20
N GLY A 40 3.02 12.59 -11.89
CA GLY A 40 1.86 11.80 -11.51
C GLY A 40 2.17 10.87 -10.32
N PHE A 41 1.92 9.58 -10.50
CA PHE A 41 2.07 8.56 -9.45
C PHE A 41 3.42 7.85 -9.42
N MET A 42 4.43 8.32 -10.16
CA MET A 42 5.75 7.69 -10.20
C MET A 42 6.33 7.46 -8.79
N ILE A 43 6.33 8.49 -7.95
CA ILE A 43 6.90 8.40 -6.58
C ILE A 43 6.00 7.59 -5.63
N ALA A 44 4.71 7.44 -5.93
CA ALA A 44 3.82 6.58 -5.15
C ALA A 44 4.26 5.11 -5.22
N GLN A 45 4.67 4.66 -6.41
CA GLN A 45 5.20 3.31 -6.62
C GLN A 45 6.55 3.12 -5.90
N VAL A 46 7.46 4.10 -5.99
CA VAL A 46 8.75 4.06 -5.27
C VAL A 46 8.55 3.94 -3.75
N MET A 47 7.59 4.70 -3.19
CA MET A 47 7.24 4.61 -1.77
C MET A 47 6.72 3.20 -1.41
N ALA A 48 5.81 2.64 -2.21
CA ALA A 48 5.28 1.30 -1.96
C ALA A 48 6.39 0.22 -2.01
N VAL A 49 7.32 0.33 -2.96
CA VAL A 49 8.50 -0.55 -3.06
C VAL A 49 9.37 -0.45 -1.80
N ALA A 50 9.63 0.77 -1.32
CA ALA A 50 10.47 0.98 -0.13
C ALA A 50 9.87 0.33 1.13
N LEU A 51 8.57 0.55 1.37
CA LEU A 51 7.84 -0.06 2.49
C LEU A 51 7.81 -1.58 2.38
N GLN A 52 7.65 -2.11 1.17
CA GLN A 52 7.66 -3.54 0.93
C GLN A 52 9.06 -4.15 1.15
N ALA A 53 10.13 -3.44 0.82
CA ALA A 53 11.49 -3.88 1.10
C ALA A 53 11.75 -3.96 2.63
N GLU A 54 11.27 -2.98 3.39
CA GLU A 54 11.33 -3.00 4.86
C GLU A 54 10.57 -4.20 5.44
N ASN A 55 9.34 -4.45 4.97
CA ASN A 55 8.51 -5.57 5.42
C ASN A 55 9.18 -6.94 5.21
N LYS A 56 9.98 -7.10 4.14
CA LYS A 56 10.76 -8.33 3.89
C LYS A 56 11.80 -8.57 4.98
N ILE A 57 12.47 -7.51 5.47
CA ILE A 57 13.44 -7.63 6.57
C ILE A 57 12.70 -7.95 7.88
N LEU A 58 11.63 -7.22 8.19
CA LEU A 58 10.81 -7.41 9.39
C LEU A 58 10.11 -8.78 9.44
N SER A 59 9.99 -9.47 8.30
CA SER A 59 9.40 -10.81 8.22
C SER A 59 10.25 -11.91 8.85
N HIS A 60 11.54 -11.67 9.13
CA HIS A 60 12.36 -12.64 9.84
C HIS A 60 11.72 -13.02 11.19
N PRO A 61 11.53 -14.32 11.49
CA PRO A 61 10.83 -14.74 12.70
C PRO A 61 11.68 -14.48 13.94
N ALA A 62 11.32 -13.47 14.75
CA ALA A 62 12.04 -13.20 16.00
C ALA A 62 11.97 -14.35 17.02
N SER A 63 10.98 -15.23 16.90
CA SER A 63 10.79 -16.40 17.76
C SER A 63 11.78 -17.55 17.51
N VAL A 64 12.68 -17.44 16.53
CA VAL A 64 13.76 -18.43 16.33
C VAL A 64 14.96 -18.17 17.24
N ASP A 65 14.96 -17.04 17.93
CA ASP A 65 15.95 -16.71 18.96
C ASP A 65 15.39 -16.96 20.35
N SER A 66 16.27 -17.33 21.28
CA SER A 66 15.97 -17.51 22.70
C SER A 66 17.22 -17.20 23.52
N LEU A 67 17.13 -16.18 24.36
CA LEU A 67 18.22 -15.75 25.23
C LEU A 67 17.81 -15.99 26.69
N PRO A 68 18.63 -16.72 27.47
CA PRO A 68 18.27 -17.06 28.84
C PRO A 68 18.26 -15.81 29.73
N THR A 69 17.28 -15.75 30.61
CA THR A 69 17.14 -14.71 31.64
C THR A 69 17.24 -15.32 33.03
N SER A 70 17.36 -14.46 34.06
CA SER A 70 17.25 -14.87 35.46
C SER A 70 18.25 -15.97 35.86
N ALA A 71 19.53 -15.83 35.48
CA ALA A 71 20.58 -16.82 35.75
C ALA A 71 20.22 -18.26 35.30
N ASN A 72 19.71 -18.39 34.07
CA ASN A 72 19.23 -19.64 33.45
C ASN A 72 18.00 -20.26 34.13
N LYS A 73 17.19 -19.49 34.87
CA LYS A 73 15.87 -19.96 35.36
C LYS A 73 14.80 -19.91 34.29
N GLU A 74 14.95 -18.99 33.35
CA GLU A 74 14.12 -18.83 32.16
C GLU A 74 15.04 -19.01 30.95
N ASP A 75 15.38 -20.27 30.66
CA ASP A 75 16.38 -20.62 29.64
C ASP A 75 15.80 -20.77 28.22
N HIS A 76 14.47 -20.77 28.09
CA HIS A 76 13.77 -20.80 26.81
C HIS A 76 12.62 -19.79 26.76
N VAL A 77 12.71 -18.80 25.89
CA VAL A 77 11.73 -17.71 25.75
C VAL A 77 11.33 -17.49 24.29
N SER A 78 10.13 -16.97 24.06
CA SER A 78 9.54 -16.89 22.71
C SER A 78 9.91 -15.64 21.90
N MET A 79 10.56 -14.65 22.53
CA MET A 79 10.76 -13.30 21.96
C MET A 79 9.45 -12.68 21.40
N GLY A 80 8.32 -12.99 22.07
CA GLY A 80 6.98 -12.66 21.59
C GLY A 80 6.71 -11.16 21.47
N MET A 81 7.26 -10.33 22.37
CA MET A 81 7.06 -8.88 22.31
C MET A 81 7.69 -8.26 21.05
N THR A 82 8.92 -8.65 20.71
CA THR A 82 9.59 -8.24 19.46
C THR A 82 8.80 -8.71 18.24
N SER A 83 8.23 -9.92 18.31
CA SER A 83 7.35 -10.44 17.26
C SER A 83 6.06 -9.62 17.07
N ALA A 84 5.49 -9.08 18.16
CA ALA A 84 4.31 -8.22 18.09
C ALA A 84 4.66 -6.82 17.55
N LEU A 85 5.77 -6.22 18.00
CA LEU A 85 6.20 -4.90 17.56
C LEU A 85 6.52 -4.87 16.06
N LYS A 86 7.27 -5.86 15.54
CA LYS A 86 7.55 -5.94 14.10
C LYS A 86 6.27 -6.16 13.27
N LEU A 87 5.30 -6.91 13.80
CA LEU A 87 4.02 -7.12 13.14
C LEU A 87 3.21 -5.83 13.05
N LYS A 88 3.23 -5.00 14.10
CA LYS A 88 2.58 -3.69 14.10
C LYS A 88 3.12 -2.80 12.97
N THR A 89 4.44 -2.71 12.81
CA THR A 89 5.07 -1.95 11.72
C THR A 89 4.69 -2.51 10.35
N ILE A 90 4.66 -3.83 10.17
CA ILE A 90 4.24 -4.45 8.90
C ILE A 90 2.79 -4.09 8.57
N VAL A 91 1.89 -4.07 9.56
CA VAL A 91 0.48 -3.67 9.36
C VAL A 91 0.39 -2.21 8.94
N GLU A 92 1.09 -1.31 9.63
CA GLU A 92 1.12 0.13 9.30
C GLU A 92 1.64 0.36 7.88
N ASN A 93 2.73 -0.31 7.49
CA ASN A 93 3.29 -0.26 6.14
C ASN A 93 2.31 -0.80 5.08
N LEU A 94 1.63 -1.92 5.38
CA LEU A 94 0.65 -2.52 4.49
C LEU A 94 -0.56 -1.61 4.26
N GLU A 95 -1.04 -0.91 5.29
CA GLU A 95 -2.12 0.06 5.16
C GLU A 95 -1.73 1.20 4.19
N ILE A 96 -0.48 1.69 4.24
CA ILE A 96 0.02 2.70 3.30
C ILE A 96 0.04 2.16 1.87
N ILE A 97 0.53 0.93 1.68
CA ILE A 97 0.59 0.29 0.36
C ILE A 97 -0.82 0.13 -0.22
N LEU A 98 -1.77 -0.39 0.55
CA LEU A 98 -3.16 -0.58 0.10
C LEU A 98 -3.87 0.75 -0.16
N ALA A 99 -3.65 1.77 0.68
CA ALA A 99 -4.18 3.11 0.47
C ALA A 99 -3.66 3.73 -0.84
N THR A 100 -2.39 3.49 -1.15
CA THR A 100 -1.75 3.93 -2.39
C THR A 100 -2.34 3.18 -3.59
N GLU A 101 -2.53 1.87 -3.50
CA GLU A 101 -3.17 1.08 -4.54
C GLU A 101 -4.57 1.59 -4.87
N LEU A 102 -5.41 1.84 -3.87
CA LEU A 102 -6.76 2.36 -4.07
C LEU A 102 -6.76 3.75 -4.72
N LEU A 103 -5.81 4.61 -4.34
CA LEU A 103 -5.66 5.93 -4.91
C LEU A 103 -5.31 5.86 -6.41
N VAL A 104 -4.30 5.04 -6.74
CA VAL A 104 -3.83 4.79 -8.11
C VAL A 104 -4.93 4.14 -8.94
N ALA A 105 -5.64 3.16 -8.40
CA ALA A 105 -6.75 2.48 -9.07
C ALA A 105 -7.92 3.42 -9.36
N ALA A 106 -8.27 4.32 -8.42
CA ALA A 106 -9.29 5.31 -8.66
C ALA A 106 -8.88 6.27 -9.79
N GLN A 107 -7.62 6.72 -9.82
CA GLN A 107 -7.11 7.57 -10.91
C GLN A 107 -7.14 6.83 -12.26
N ALA A 108 -6.75 5.56 -12.28
CA ALA A 108 -6.80 4.74 -13.49
C ALA A 108 -8.25 4.60 -14.01
N LEU A 109 -9.24 4.46 -13.12
CA LEU A 109 -10.64 4.41 -13.51
C LEU A 109 -11.14 5.71 -14.17
N ASP A 110 -10.64 6.88 -13.78
CA ASP A 110 -10.99 8.14 -14.44
C ASP A 110 -10.58 8.14 -15.92
N PHE A 111 -9.43 7.58 -16.26
CA PHE A 111 -8.96 7.46 -17.65
C PHE A 111 -9.76 6.47 -18.48
N LEU A 112 -10.50 5.57 -17.84
CA LEU A 112 -11.34 4.58 -18.51
C LEU A 112 -12.79 5.06 -18.71
N LEU A 113 -13.17 6.23 -18.19
CA LEU A 113 -14.50 6.78 -18.41
C LEU A 113 -14.76 7.00 -19.92
N PRO A 114 -15.96 6.67 -20.44
CA PRO A 114 -17.21 6.38 -19.72
C PRO A 114 -17.45 4.88 -19.42
N LEU A 115 -16.43 4.01 -19.46
CA LEU A 115 -16.60 2.59 -19.07
C LEU A 115 -17.07 2.50 -17.62
N LYS A 116 -17.96 1.54 -17.35
CA LYS A 116 -18.59 1.37 -16.04
C LYS A 116 -17.95 0.19 -15.29
N PRO A 117 -17.35 0.42 -14.11
CA PRO A 117 -16.86 -0.67 -13.29
C PRO A 117 -18.02 -1.45 -12.66
N GLY A 118 -17.74 -2.66 -12.14
CA GLY A 118 -18.72 -3.45 -11.40
C GLY A 118 -19.26 -2.71 -10.16
N GLN A 119 -20.44 -3.10 -9.67
CA GLN A 119 -21.17 -2.33 -8.66
C GLN A 119 -20.38 -2.07 -7.36
N GLY A 120 -19.63 -3.06 -6.86
CA GLY A 120 -18.79 -2.89 -5.66
C GLY A 120 -17.65 -1.89 -5.88
N VAL A 121 -16.97 -2.01 -7.02
CA VAL A 121 -15.89 -1.08 -7.42
C VAL A 121 -16.43 0.33 -7.63
N LEU A 122 -17.61 0.47 -8.25
CA LEU A 122 -18.25 1.77 -8.43
C LEU A 122 -18.54 2.48 -7.11
N LYS A 123 -19.06 1.75 -6.10
CA LYS A 123 -19.31 2.30 -4.76
C LYS A 123 -18.02 2.80 -4.12
N ALA A 124 -16.97 1.97 -4.13
CA ALA A 124 -15.67 2.35 -3.58
C ALA A 124 -15.08 3.56 -4.31
N TYR A 125 -15.11 3.56 -5.65
CA TYR A 125 -14.66 4.66 -6.48
C TYR A 125 -15.39 5.98 -6.16
N GLN A 126 -16.72 5.94 -6.05
CA GLN A 126 -17.52 7.13 -5.70
C GLN A 126 -17.14 7.68 -4.32
N GLN A 127 -16.98 6.80 -3.32
CA GLN A 127 -16.56 7.18 -1.97
C GLN A 127 -15.13 7.73 -1.93
N ILE A 128 -14.22 7.21 -2.77
CA ILE A 128 -12.88 7.78 -2.91
C ILE A 128 -12.95 9.18 -3.52
N ARG A 129 -13.77 9.36 -4.56
CA ARG A 129 -13.91 10.64 -5.28
C ARG A 129 -14.58 11.75 -4.48
N THR A 130 -15.30 11.43 -3.40
CA THR A 130 -15.78 12.46 -2.46
C THR A 130 -14.67 13.05 -1.59
N GLU A 131 -13.59 12.32 -1.36
CA GLU A 131 -12.48 12.73 -0.46
C GLU A 131 -11.22 13.18 -1.22
N VAL A 132 -11.00 12.57 -2.39
CA VAL A 132 -9.86 12.80 -3.26
C VAL A 132 -10.34 13.01 -4.71
N PRO A 133 -10.30 14.26 -5.22
CA PRO A 133 -10.67 14.52 -6.61
C PRO A 133 -9.65 13.93 -7.59
N PHE A 134 -10.02 13.88 -8.87
CA PHE A 134 -9.09 13.54 -9.94
C PHE A 134 -7.86 14.46 -9.93
N ILE A 135 -6.68 13.87 -10.04
CA ILE A 135 -5.41 14.62 -10.02
C ILE A 135 -5.06 15.01 -11.45
N LYS A 136 -5.09 16.32 -11.73
CA LYS A 136 -4.75 16.87 -13.06
C LYS A 136 -3.29 17.27 -13.19
N GLU A 137 -2.72 17.77 -12.09
CA GLU A 137 -1.38 18.32 -11.98
C GLU A 137 -0.69 17.71 -10.76
N ASP A 138 0.63 17.84 -10.65
CA ASP A 138 1.38 17.30 -9.52
C ASP A 138 0.92 17.92 -8.18
N VAL A 139 0.71 17.04 -7.20
CA VAL A 139 0.27 17.39 -5.85
C VAL A 139 1.09 16.64 -4.82
N VAL A 140 1.00 17.08 -3.56
CA VAL A 140 1.62 16.37 -2.43
C VAL A 140 0.88 15.06 -2.16
N LEU A 141 1.37 13.97 -2.78
CA LEU A 141 0.76 12.64 -2.68
C LEU A 141 0.66 12.12 -1.25
N ALA A 142 1.61 12.45 -0.37
CA ALA A 142 1.60 12.02 1.02
C ALA A 142 0.30 12.39 1.76
N ASN A 143 -0.24 13.58 1.50
CA ASN A 143 -1.50 14.03 2.11
C ASN A 143 -2.70 13.21 1.61
N LEU A 144 -2.67 12.81 0.34
CA LEU A 144 -3.73 12.00 -0.26
C LEU A 144 -3.66 10.56 0.23
N VAL A 145 -2.47 9.97 0.30
CA VAL A 145 -2.28 8.63 0.86
C VAL A 145 -2.74 8.58 2.32
N ALA A 146 -2.40 9.59 3.13
CA ALA A 146 -2.86 9.68 4.52
C ALA A 146 -4.39 9.86 4.65
N LYS A 147 -5.06 10.50 3.68
CA LYS A 147 -6.53 10.51 3.61
C LYS A 147 -7.07 9.12 3.28
N MET A 148 -6.46 8.45 2.30
CA MET A 148 -6.86 7.12 1.85
C MET A 148 -6.69 6.06 2.94
N GLN A 149 -5.62 6.11 3.74
CA GLN A 149 -5.46 5.24 4.91
C GLN A 149 -6.62 5.39 5.91
N ARG A 150 -7.06 6.62 6.19
CA ARG A 150 -8.21 6.88 7.06
C ARG A 150 -9.53 6.40 6.47
N LEU A 151 -9.61 6.27 5.14
CA LEU A 151 -10.78 5.79 4.42
C LEU A 151 -10.88 4.26 4.38
N LEU A 152 -9.74 3.54 4.45
CA LEU A 152 -9.66 2.08 4.33
C LEU A 152 -10.73 1.33 5.17
N PRO A 153 -10.90 1.61 6.48
CA PRO A 153 -11.88 0.87 7.30
C PRO A 153 -13.33 1.08 6.83
N LYS A 154 -13.63 2.23 6.21
CA LYS A 154 -14.96 2.59 5.72
C LYS A 154 -15.28 2.01 4.35
N LEU A 155 -14.29 1.49 3.62
CA LEU A 155 -14.47 0.83 2.33
C LEU A 155 -14.72 -0.67 2.48
N ALA A 156 -14.41 -1.22 3.66
CA ALA A 156 -14.62 -2.62 4.00
C ALA A 156 -16.01 -2.93 4.59
N SER A 157 -16.82 -1.89 4.87
CA SER A 157 -18.19 -1.97 5.42
C SER A 157 -19.25 -1.89 4.33
#